data_AF-A0A2N5KYL0-F1
#
_entry.id   AF-A0A2N5KYL0-F1
#
_cell.length_a   1.000
_cell.length_b   1.000
_cell.length_c   1.000
_cell.angle_alpha   90.00
_cell.angle_beta   90.00
_cell.angle_gamma   90.00
#
_symmetry.space_group_name_H-M   'P 1'
#
loop_
_entity.id
_entity.type
_entity.pdbx_description
1 polymer ?
#
loop_
_entity_poly.entity_id
_entity_poly.type
_entity_poly.pdbx_seq_one_letter_code
_entity_poly.pdbx_strand_id
1 'polypeptide(L)'
;MKQKNRIPIRWYGNIKKVENRFNRNMESAFLAKVLTYDQKKHVADIQPLANWIDGTKSAQYLDVPVAESCYKLDEQLDKFKPDFKAIDSSPEVNSHFLEHYPKKKSMRVGAVVIAVTMDRDIDNWDGTGNTFTPNTSRMHDANDSIIVSVYKGDDDG
;
A
#
# COMPACT_ATOMS: atom_id res chain seq x y z
N MET A 1 -26.30 -17.33 -53.72
CA MET A 1 -24.86 -17.02 -53.73
C MET A 1 -24.36 -16.91 -52.29
N LYS A 2 -23.21 -17.53 -52.00
CA LYS A 2 -22.69 -17.84 -50.66
C LYS A 2 -22.46 -16.60 -49.79
N GLN A 3 -22.93 -16.64 -48.54
CA GLN A 3 -22.46 -15.75 -47.46
C GLN A 3 -20.95 -15.92 -47.31
N LYS A 4 -20.18 -14.89 -47.68
CA LYS A 4 -18.73 -14.83 -47.46
C LYS A 4 -18.45 -14.48 -45.98
N ASN A 5 -17.82 -15.42 -45.29
CA ASN A 5 -16.91 -15.27 -44.14
C ASN A 5 -17.30 -14.26 -43.04
N ARG A 6 -18.15 -14.69 -42.10
CA ARG A 6 -18.21 -14.07 -40.76
C ARG A 6 -17.93 -15.10 -39.67
N ILE A 7 -16.68 -15.49 -39.55
CA ILE A 7 -16.16 -16.05 -38.31
C ILE A 7 -15.11 -15.06 -37.80
N PRO A 8 -15.44 -14.10 -36.92
CA PRO A 8 -14.42 -13.54 -36.04
C PRO A 8 -13.96 -14.70 -35.17
N ILE A 9 -12.73 -15.13 -35.40
CA ILE A 9 -12.34 -16.52 -35.25
C ILE A 9 -12.34 -16.95 -33.77
N ARG A 10 -12.94 -18.11 -33.46
CA ARG A 10 -12.96 -18.74 -32.13
C ARG A 10 -11.58 -18.77 -31.43
N TRP A 11 -10.47 -18.82 -32.19
CA TRP A 11 -9.11 -18.70 -31.65
C TRP A 11 -8.81 -17.31 -31.06
N TYR A 12 -9.29 -16.22 -31.64
CA TYR A 12 -9.12 -14.86 -31.11
C TYR A 12 -9.82 -14.72 -29.76
N GLY A 13 -11.04 -15.26 -29.65
CA GLY A 13 -11.76 -15.33 -28.37
C GLY A 13 -11.03 -16.17 -27.32
N ASN A 14 -10.35 -17.24 -27.73
CA ASN A 14 -9.54 -18.06 -26.81
C ASN A 14 -8.25 -17.35 -26.38
N ILE A 15 -7.56 -16.66 -27.29
CA ILE A 15 -6.37 -15.85 -26.96
C ILE A 15 -6.75 -14.73 -25.97
N LYS A 16 -7.85 -14.02 -26.23
CA LYS A 16 -8.33 -12.97 -25.33
C LYS A 16 -8.68 -13.52 -23.94
N LYS A 17 -9.19 -14.75 -23.84
CA LYS A 17 -9.43 -15.43 -22.55
C LYS A 17 -8.14 -15.80 -21.83
N VAL A 18 -7.09 -16.16 -22.56
CA VAL A 18 -5.76 -16.45 -21.99
C VAL A 18 -5.10 -15.16 -21.50
N GLU A 19 -5.11 -14.12 -22.32
CA GLU A 19 -4.63 -12.77 -21.98
C GLU A 19 -5.33 -12.23 -20.73
N ASN A 20 -6.67 -12.32 -20.67
CA ASN A 20 -7.43 -11.91 -19.51
C ASN A 20 -7.11 -12.72 -18.25
N ARG A 21 -6.65 -13.98 -18.36
CA ARG A 21 -6.20 -14.76 -17.20
C ARG A 21 -4.85 -14.29 -16.71
N PHE A 22 -3.90 -14.05 -17.61
CA PHE A 22 -2.60 -13.49 -17.25
C PHE A 22 -2.76 -12.15 -16.53
N ASN A 23 -3.53 -11.22 -17.10
CA ASN A 23 -3.74 -9.91 -16.50
C ASN A 23 -4.46 -9.96 -15.15
N ARG A 24 -5.28 -10.99 -14.89
CA ARG A 24 -5.96 -11.16 -13.59
C ARG A 24 -5.06 -11.75 -12.51
N ASN A 25 -4.03 -12.49 -12.91
CA ASN A 25 -3.07 -13.12 -12.01
C ASN A 25 -1.85 -12.22 -11.75
N MET A 26 -1.79 -11.06 -12.39
CA MET A 26 -0.75 -10.07 -12.14
C MET A 26 -1.29 -9.04 -11.16
N GLU A 27 -0.90 -9.17 -9.89
CA GLU A 27 -1.16 -8.12 -8.93
C GLU A 27 -0.20 -6.93 -9.17
N SER A 28 -0.74 -5.71 -9.08
CA SER A 28 0.01 -4.49 -9.40
C SER A 28 -0.11 -3.46 -8.29
N ALA A 29 -1.15 -2.63 -8.32
CA ALA A 29 -1.43 -1.65 -7.28
C ALA A 29 -2.89 -1.76 -6.86
N PHE A 30 -3.12 -1.73 -5.55
CA PHE A 30 -4.46 -1.84 -4.99
C PHE A 30 -4.64 -0.97 -3.76
N LEU A 31 -5.90 -0.57 -3.54
CA LEU A 31 -6.29 0.11 -2.31
C LEU A 31 -6.53 -0.93 -1.22
N ALA A 32 -5.98 -0.66 -0.04
CA ALA A 32 -6.17 -1.50 1.13
C ALA A 32 -6.43 -0.65 2.38
N LYS A 33 -7.07 -1.25 3.38
CA LYS A 33 -7.23 -0.66 4.71
C LYS A 33 -6.27 -1.31 5.68
N VAL A 34 -5.59 -0.49 6.48
CA VAL A 34 -4.72 -0.95 7.56
C VAL A 34 -5.56 -1.53 8.71
N LEU A 35 -5.31 -2.80 9.06
CA LEU A 35 -5.94 -3.49 10.18
C LEU A 35 -5.11 -3.40 11.45
N THR A 36 -3.79 -3.59 11.32
CA THR A 36 -2.81 -3.51 12.40
C THR A 36 -1.58 -2.76 11.88
N TYR A 37 -0.80 -2.16 12.77
CA TYR A 37 0.45 -1.51 12.40
C TYR A 37 1.48 -1.62 13.54
N ASP A 38 2.60 -2.29 13.26
CA ASP A 38 3.77 -2.34 14.14
C ASP A 38 4.72 -1.18 13.79
N GLN A 39 4.71 -0.14 14.62
CA GLN A 39 5.56 1.05 14.47
C GLN A 39 7.05 0.75 14.64
N LYS A 40 7.46 -0.31 15.33
CA LYS A 40 8.88 -0.61 15.56
C LYS A 40 9.52 -1.28 14.35
N LYS A 41 8.75 -2.12 13.68
CA LYS A 41 9.19 -2.88 12.50
C LYS A 41 8.75 -2.24 11.18
N HIS A 42 7.86 -1.25 11.25
CA HIS A 42 7.19 -0.64 10.09
C HIS A 42 6.53 -1.67 9.18
N VAL A 43 5.79 -2.60 9.77
CA VAL A 43 4.97 -3.60 9.07
C VAL A 43 3.50 -3.45 9.45
N ALA A 44 2.59 -3.73 8.52
CA ALA A 44 1.16 -3.61 8.72
C ALA A 44 0.40 -4.79 8.12
N ASP A 45 -0.67 -5.23 8.79
CA ASP A 45 -1.64 -6.11 8.16
C ASP A 45 -2.65 -5.26 7.39
N ILE A 46 -2.92 -5.63 6.13
CA ILE A 46 -3.81 -4.86 5.26
C ILE A 46 -4.90 -5.73 4.64
N GLN A 47 -6.07 -5.11 4.47
CA GLN A 47 -7.22 -5.71 3.81
C GLN A 47 -7.49 -4.99 2.49
N PRO A 48 -7.33 -5.64 1.32
CA PRO A 48 -7.72 -5.06 0.05
C PRO A 48 -9.20 -4.65 0.05
N LEU A 49 -9.49 -3.49 -0.53
CA LEU A 49 -10.84 -2.91 -0.58
C LEU A 49 -11.67 -3.41 -1.76
N ALA A 50 -11.01 -3.75 -2.87
CA ALA A 50 -11.68 -4.32 -4.02
C ALA A 50 -12.04 -5.79 -3.70
N ASN A 51 -13.35 -6.07 -3.71
CA ASN A 51 -13.86 -7.44 -3.66
C ASN A 51 -13.88 -8.03 -5.06
N TRP A 52 -13.97 -9.35 -5.12
CA TRP A 52 -14.28 -10.04 -6.37
C TRP A 52 -15.71 -9.72 -6.84
N ILE A 53 -15.94 -9.83 -8.15
CA ILE A 53 -17.25 -9.57 -8.77
C ILE A 53 -18.35 -10.49 -8.19
N ASP A 54 -17.97 -11.67 -7.71
CA ASP A 54 -18.88 -12.62 -7.05
C ASP A 54 -19.23 -12.23 -5.59
N GLY A 55 -18.69 -11.11 -5.09
CA GLY A 55 -18.93 -10.60 -3.74
C GLY A 55 -18.03 -11.23 -2.68
N THR A 56 -17.13 -12.16 -3.03
CA THR A 56 -16.15 -12.70 -2.09
C THR A 56 -15.12 -11.64 -1.70
N LYS A 57 -14.81 -11.57 -0.41
CA LYS A 57 -13.82 -10.65 0.13
C LYS A 57 -12.43 -11.19 -0.16
N SER A 58 -11.52 -10.29 -0.52
CA SER A 58 -10.10 -10.60 -0.65
C SER A 58 -9.53 -11.04 0.69
N ALA A 59 -8.53 -11.92 0.67
CA ALA A 59 -7.80 -12.27 1.88
C ALA A 59 -7.02 -11.05 2.41
N GLN A 60 -6.75 -11.02 3.70
CA GLN A 60 -5.82 -10.06 4.29
C GLN A 60 -4.38 -10.44 3.94
N TYR A 61 -3.54 -9.44 3.75
CA TYR A 61 -2.09 -9.61 3.64
C TYR A 61 -1.45 -9.23 4.97
N LEU A 62 -0.52 -10.06 5.42
CA LEU A 62 0.12 -9.97 6.73
C LEU A 62 1.53 -9.41 6.62
N ASP A 63 1.98 -8.72 7.65
CA ASP A 63 3.37 -8.23 7.79
C ASP A 63 3.87 -7.41 6.57
N VAL A 64 2.97 -6.67 5.93
CA VAL A 64 3.30 -5.89 4.73
C VAL A 64 4.20 -4.71 5.12
N PRO A 65 5.42 -4.59 4.56
CA PRO A 65 6.32 -3.51 4.88
C PRO A 65 5.78 -2.17 4.41
N VAL A 66 6.02 -1.14 5.23
CA VAL A 66 5.59 0.23 4.99
C VAL A 66 6.79 1.05 4.55
N ALA A 67 6.67 1.73 3.40
CA ALA A 67 7.72 2.62 2.91
C ALA A 67 8.00 3.76 3.91
N GLU A 68 9.27 4.14 4.04
CA GLU A 68 9.73 5.17 4.98
C GLU A 68 8.96 6.49 4.82
N SER A 69 8.62 6.86 3.58
CA SER A 69 7.84 8.05 3.25
C SER A 69 6.49 8.13 3.98
N CYS A 70 5.89 7.00 4.35
CA CYS A 70 4.55 6.95 4.94
C CYS A 70 4.53 7.28 6.44
N TYR A 71 5.64 7.06 7.16
CA TYR A 71 5.69 7.23 8.62
C TYR A 71 6.77 8.22 9.09
N LYS A 72 7.76 8.54 8.25
CA LYS A 72 8.91 9.37 8.68
C LYS A 72 8.50 10.75 9.16
N LEU A 73 7.53 11.38 8.49
CA LEU A 73 7.01 12.69 8.88
C LEU A 73 6.32 12.63 10.24
N ASP A 74 5.49 11.60 10.49
CA ASP A 74 4.83 11.41 11.78
C ASP A 74 5.86 11.24 12.91
N GLU A 75 6.94 10.48 12.69
CA GLU A 75 8.01 10.30 13.67
C GLU A 75 8.82 11.58 13.92
N GLN A 76 9.12 12.35 12.88
CA GLN A 76 9.81 13.62 13.01
C GLN A 76 8.94 14.60 13.83
N LEU A 77 7.66 14.69 13.51
CA LEU A 77 6.71 15.51 14.27
C LEU A 77 6.60 15.09 15.73
N ASP A 78 6.62 13.79 16.04
CA ASP A 78 6.62 13.31 17.43
C ASP A 78 7.91 13.70 18.17
N LYS A 79 9.06 13.62 17.49
CA LYS A 79 10.36 14.00 18.06
C LYS A 79 10.45 15.50 18.38
N PHE A 80 9.86 16.35 17.54
CA PHE A 80 9.87 17.80 17.73
C PHE A 80 8.73 18.33 18.62
N LYS A 81 7.74 17.49 18.94
CA LYS A 81 6.63 17.84 19.84
C LYS A 81 7.04 18.45 21.19
N PRO A 82 8.05 17.93 21.93
CA PRO A 82 8.51 18.56 23.17
C PRO A 82 9.09 19.96 22.93
N ASP A 83 9.78 20.18 21.82
CA ASP A 83 10.36 21.48 21.47
C ASP A 83 9.25 22.48 21.15
N PHE A 84 8.23 22.07 20.38
CA PHE A 84 7.05 22.90 20.12
C PHE A 84 6.32 23.29 21.41
N LYS A 85 6.22 22.37 22.36
CA LYS A 85 5.62 22.65 23.68
C LYS A 85 6.44 23.68 24.46
N ALA A 86 7.77 23.61 24.42
CA ALA A 86 8.63 24.57 25.09
C ALA A 86 8.50 25.97 24.49
N ILE A 87 8.42 26.07 23.16
CA ILE A 87 8.27 27.35 22.45
C ILE A 87 6.88 27.97 22.70
N ASP A 88 5.81 27.17 22.64
CA ASP A 88 4.45 27.65 22.92
C ASP A 88 4.26 28.10 24.37
N SER A 89 5.03 27.52 25.31
CA SER A 89 4.99 27.93 26.72
C SER A 89 5.81 29.18 27.03
N SER A 90 6.62 29.68 26.07
CA SER A 90 7.43 30.88 26.26
C SER A 90 6.56 32.14 26.23
N PRO A 91 6.60 32.99 27.27
CA PRO A 91 5.83 34.24 27.31
C PRO A 91 6.17 35.23 26.19
N GLU A 92 7.35 35.10 25.58
CA GLU A 92 7.87 36.04 24.58
C GLU A 92 7.45 35.72 23.14
N VAL A 93 7.20 34.44 22.84
CA VAL A 93 6.96 33.96 21.47
C VAL A 93 5.53 33.48 21.28
N ASN A 94 5.02 32.63 22.20
CA ASN A 94 3.70 32.00 22.13
C ASN A 94 3.29 31.61 20.69
N SER A 95 3.98 30.63 20.10
CA SER A 95 3.89 30.31 18.66
C SER A 95 2.61 29.61 18.20
N HIS A 96 1.78 29.12 19.12
CA HIS A 96 0.56 28.35 18.83
C HIS A 96 0.79 27.11 17.92
N PHE A 97 1.99 26.52 17.89
CA PHE A 97 2.29 25.37 17.02
C PHE A 97 1.53 24.11 17.43
N LEU A 98 1.31 23.92 18.73
CA LEU A 98 0.55 22.77 19.24
C LEU A 98 -0.93 22.84 18.86
N GLU A 99 -1.49 24.02 18.59
CA GLU A 99 -2.88 24.17 18.14
C GLU A 99 -3.08 23.62 16.72
N HIS A 100 -2.06 23.79 15.87
CA HIS A 100 -2.04 23.31 14.49
C HIS A 100 -1.37 21.93 14.35
N TYR A 101 -0.95 21.32 15.45
CA TYR A 101 -0.31 20.01 15.42
C TYR A 101 -1.29 18.93 14.91
N PRO A 102 -0.87 18.05 14.00
CA PRO A 102 -1.75 17.00 13.48
C PRO A 102 -2.31 16.11 14.60
N LYS A 103 -3.65 16.05 14.69
CA LYS A 103 -4.35 15.26 15.72
C LYS A 103 -4.22 13.75 15.49
N LYS A 104 -4.02 13.34 14.24
CA LYS A 104 -3.88 11.94 13.83
C LYS A 104 -2.60 11.79 13.02
N LYS A 105 -1.88 10.71 13.25
CA LYS A 105 -0.76 10.27 12.41
C LYS A 105 -1.27 9.86 11.04
N SER A 106 -0.47 10.10 10.01
CA SER A 106 -0.76 9.68 8.64
C SER A 106 -0.90 8.16 8.57
N MET A 107 0.14 7.43 9.00
CA MET A 107 0.11 5.97 9.06
C MET A 107 -0.48 5.49 10.38
N ARG A 108 -1.66 4.85 10.32
CA ARG A 108 -2.40 4.35 11.49
C ARG A 108 -3.38 3.24 11.10
N VAL A 109 -3.84 2.49 12.09
CA VAL A 109 -4.99 1.57 11.93
C VAL A 109 -6.19 2.34 11.38
N GLY A 110 -6.87 1.77 10.39
CA GLY A 110 -8.01 2.37 9.70
C GLY A 110 -7.66 3.22 8.48
N ALA A 111 -6.40 3.66 8.33
CA ALA A 111 -5.97 4.40 7.16
C ALA A 111 -6.15 3.59 5.86
N VAL A 112 -6.53 4.27 4.79
CA VAL A 112 -6.56 3.73 3.43
C VAL A 112 -5.21 4.00 2.79
N VAL A 113 -4.58 2.94 2.30
CA VAL A 113 -3.25 2.95 1.71
C VAL A 113 -3.28 2.45 0.28
N ILE A 114 -2.27 2.84 -0.49
CA ILE A 114 -1.94 2.21 -1.77
C ILE A 114 -0.81 1.22 -1.50
N ALA A 115 -1.10 -0.06 -1.75
CA ALA A 115 -0.09 -1.10 -1.77
C ALA A 115 0.29 -1.40 -3.22
N VAL A 116 1.58 -1.63 -3.45
CA VAL A 116 2.14 -2.01 -4.74
C VAL A 116 2.84 -3.34 -4.59
N THR A 117 2.51 -4.27 -5.47
CA THR A 117 3.13 -5.57 -5.58
C THR A 117 4.45 -5.46 -6.34
N MET A 118 5.50 -6.03 -5.75
CA MET A 118 6.81 -6.04 -6.36
C MET A 118 6.89 -7.08 -7.50
N ASP A 119 7.73 -6.81 -8.50
CA ASP A 119 7.95 -7.71 -9.63
C ASP A 119 8.56 -9.05 -9.20
N ARG A 120 9.25 -9.09 -8.05
CA ARG A 120 9.97 -10.22 -7.47
C ARG A 120 9.74 -10.29 -5.97
N ASP A 121 9.92 -11.48 -5.42
CA ASP A 121 10.04 -11.72 -3.99
C ASP A 121 11.15 -10.84 -3.36
N ILE A 122 10.80 -10.17 -2.26
CA ILE A 122 11.65 -9.23 -1.52
C ILE A 122 11.94 -9.68 -0.08
N ASP A 123 11.55 -10.89 0.32
CA ASP A 123 11.61 -11.35 1.72
C ASP A 123 13.04 -11.36 2.29
N ASN A 124 14.05 -11.56 1.44
CA ASN A 124 15.46 -11.58 1.83
C ASN A 124 16.23 -10.31 1.46
N TRP A 125 15.55 -9.26 1.01
CA TRP A 125 16.20 -7.98 0.80
C TRP A 125 16.60 -7.38 2.15
N ASP A 126 17.85 -6.92 2.25
CA ASP A 126 18.44 -6.41 3.49
C ASP A 126 18.15 -4.90 3.73
N GLY A 127 17.33 -4.29 2.87
CA GLY A 127 17.03 -2.86 2.92
C GLY A 127 18.14 -1.96 2.38
N THR A 128 19.24 -2.52 1.85
CA THR A 128 20.35 -1.75 1.30
C THR A 128 20.18 -1.50 -0.20
N GLY A 129 20.96 -0.57 -0.74
CA GLY A 129 21.03 -0.33 -2.19
C GLY A 129 21.79 -1.40 -2.99
N ASN A 130 22.10 -2.56 -2.39
CA ASN A 130 22.84 -3.64 -3.04
C ASN A 130 21.90 -4.58 -3.81
N THR A 131 22.45 -5.33 -4.77
CA THR A 131 21.70 -6.37 -5.46
C THR A 131 21.52 -7.59 -4.56
N PHE A 132 20.37 -8.24 -4.65
CA PHE A 132 20.06 -9.48 -3.93
C PHE A 132 19.47 -10.53 -4.88
N THR A 133 19.47 -11.79 -4.46
CA THR A 133 18.87 -12.91 -5.22
C THR A 133 17.59 -13.34 -4.51
N PRO A 134 16.39 -13.25 -5.14
CA PRO A 134 15.14 -13.62 -4.49
C PRO A 134 15.12 -15.08 -3.98
N ASN A 135 14.47 -15.33 -2.85
CA ASN A 135 14.35 -16.67 -2.27
C ASN A 135 13.45 -17.58 -3.10
N THR A 136 12.44 -17.00 -3.76
CA THR A 136 11.45 -17.72 -4.54
C THR A 136 11.35 -17.20 -5.98
N SER A 137 10.69 -17.97 -6.84
CA SER A 137 10.40 -17.57 -8.22
C SER A 137 9.08 -16.78 -8.35
N ARG A 138 8.49 -16.32 -7.24
CA ARG A 138 7.25 -15.54 -7.26
C ARG A 138 7.47 -14.23 -8.03
N MET A 139 6.44 -13.85 -8.78
CA MET A 139 6.43 -12.65 -9.61
C MET A 139 5.03 -12.06 -9.61
N HIS A 140 4.91 -10.75 -9.35
CA HIS A 140 3.62 -10.07 -9.25
C HIS A 140 2.64 -10.76 -8.29
N ASP A 141 3.16 -11.27 -7.16
CA ASP A 141 2.39 -11.96 -6.12
C ASP A 141 2.08 -10.99 -4.99
N ALA A 142 0.80 -10.85 -4.63
CA ALA A 142 0.37 -9.87 -3.64
C ALA A 142 1.00 -10.01 -2.25
N ASN A 143 1.55 -11.17 -1.88
CA ASN A 143 2.30 -11.33 -0.64
C ASN A 143 3.62 -10.52 -0.65
N ASP A 144 4.16 -10.20 -1.83
CA ASP A 144 5.36 -9.37 -2.02
C ASP A 144 4.99 -7.88 -2.20
N SER A 145 3.90 -7.44 -1.56
CA SER A 145 3.47 -6.06 -1.65
C SER A 145 4.18 -5.17 -0.64
N ILE A 146 4.30 -3.89 -0.97
CA ILE A 146 4.78 -2.84 -0.09
C ILE A 146 3.76 -1.71 -0.04
N ILE A 147 3.59 -1.07 1.12
CA ILE A 147 2.75 0.14 1.23
C ILE A 147 3.59 1.34 0.82
N VAL A 148 3.22 1.98 -0.30
CA VAL A 148 4.00 3.11 -0.86
C VAL A 148 3.45 4.47 -0.46
N SER A 149 2.17 4.54 -0.06
CA SER A 149 1.51 5.79 0.29
C SER A 149 0.28 5.58 1.16
N VAL A 150 0.04 6.52 2.06
CA VAL A 150 -1.26 6.72 2.71
C VAL A 150 -2.14 7.54 1.76
N TYR A 151 -3.18 6.91 1.23
CA TYR A 151 -4.09 7.55 0.28
C TYR A 151 -5.12 8.45 0.96
N LYS A 152 -5.70 7.97 2.07
CA LYS A 152 -6.71 8.71 2.83
C LYS A 152 -6.77 8.27 4.28
N GLY A 153 -7.01 9.21 5.19
CA GLY A 153 -7.41 8.90 6.55
C GLY A 153 -8.85 8.39 6.66
N ASP A 154 -9.13 7.65 7.73
CA ASP A 154 -10.47 7.21 8.12
C ASP A 154 -11.40 8.33 8.62
N ASP A 155 -10.88 9.51 8.95
CA ASP A 155 -11.68 10.73 9.10
C ASP A 155 -10.86 11.95 8.69
N ASP A 156 -11.13 12.50 7.50
CA ASP A 156 -10.94 13.93 7.25
C ASP A 156 -12.35 14.53 7.23
N GLY A 157 -12.84 14.84 8.43
CA GLY A 157 -13.91 15.82 8.61
C GLY A 157 -13.32 17.22 8.63
#